data_AF-A0A921DT30-F1
#
_entry.id   AF-A0A921DT30-F1
#
_cell.length_a   1.000
_cell.length_b   1.000
_cell.length_c   1.000
_cell.angle_alpha   90.00
_cell.angle_beta   90.00
_cell.angle_gamma   90.00
#
_symmetry.space_group_name_H-M   'P 1'
#
loop_
_entity.id
_entity.type
_entity.pdbx_description
1 polymer ?
#
loop_
_entity_poly.entity_id
_entity_poly.type
_entity_poly.pdbx_seq_one_letter_code
_entity_poly.pdbx_strand_id
1 'polypeptide(L)'
;MPRILLHVCCGPCSLMPVVHLRDEGFEPTAFFFNPNIHPADEWKKRRDAMREVSAKLSVPLLEEGDPENPGLWVRALGGITREGERCPLCYRPRMERSALLAAEKGFDAFTSSLLYSRYQHHESIIAEAQRAAALAGATFLYRDFRPWWWDGINLSKELGIYRQKWCGCILSMKEALRQQKEAAERKAAQKAERAARLAREEAERRKKKEALAEKATEKKERRGKKVYA
;
A
#
# COMPACT_ATOMS: atom_id res chain seq x y z
N MET A 1 -24.64 18.85 -12.32
CA MET A 1 -23.29 18.27 -12.39
C MET A 1 -23.46 16.75 -12.46
N PRO A 2 -22.81 16.00 -13.37
CA PRO A 2 -23.06 14.57 -13.49
C PRO A 2 -22.64 13.83 -12.21
N ARG A 3 -23.52 12.97 -11.70
CA ARG A 3 -23.31 12.20 -10.47
C ARG A 3 -22.56 10.93 -10.79
N ILE A 4 -21.44 10.72 -10.10
CA ILE A 4 -20.59 9.54 -10.31
C ILE A 4 -20.57 8.68 -9.06
N LEU A 5 -20.84 7.39 -9.21
CA LEU A 5 -20.60 6.44 -8.14
C LEU A 5 -19.11 6.04 -8.15
N LEU A 6 -18.38 6.39 -7.10
CA LEU A 6 -16.98 6.00 -6.92
C LEU A 6 -16.91 4.77 -6.03
N HIS A 7 -16.63 3.59 -6.60
CA HIS A 7 -16.27 2.42 -5.80
C HIS A 7 -14.98 2.70 -5.02
N VAL A 8 -14.99 2.38 -3.72
CA VAL A 8 -13.84 2.58 -2.83
C VAL A 8 -13.51 1.31 -2.06
N CYS A 9 -12.25 0.86 -2.18
CA CYS A 9 -11.75 -0.28 -1.42
C CYS A 9 -11.02 0.12 -0.12
N CYS A 10 -10.64 1.39 0.02
CA CYS A 10 -9.87 1.92 1.14
C CYS A 10 -9.92 3.46 1.19
N GLY A 11 -9.93 4.06 2.38
CA GLY A 11 -9.90 5.53 2.56
C GLY A 11 -8.78 6.25 1.78
N PRO A 12 -7.48 5.91 1.94
CA PRO A 12 -6.43 6.65 1.24
C PRO A 12 -6.45 6.46 -0.28
N CYS A 13 -7.13 5.43 -0.79
CA CYS A 13 -7.26 5.17 -2.22
C CYS A 13 -8.25 6.14 -2.88
N SER A 14 -9.21 6.70 -2.13
CA SER A 14 -10.27 7.56 -2.67
C SER A 14 -9.91 9.04 -2.69
N LEU A 15 -8.87 9.46 -1.96
CA LEU A 15 -8.48 10.88 -1.85
C LEU A 15 -8.32 11.56 -3.22
N MET A 16 -7.37 11.10 -4.04
CA MET A 16 -7.14 11.72 -5.35
C MET A 16 -8.27 11.48 -6.35
N PRO A 17 -8.91 10.31 -6.41
CA PRO A 17 -10.13 10.16 -7.20
C PRO A 17 -11.22 11.17 -6.84
N VAL A 18 -11.48 11.44 -5.56
CA VAL A 18 -12.48 12.42 -5.14
C VAL A 18 -12.09 13.84 -5.56
N VAL A 19 -10.82 14.23 -5.35
CA VAL A 19 -10.31 15.55 -5.75
C VAL A 19 -10.43 15.75 -7.26
N HIS A 20 -9.87 14.84 -8.05
CA HIS A 20 -9.84 15.01 -9.50
C HIS A 20 -11.20 14.88 -10.18
N LEU A 21 -12.08 13.99 -9.69
CA LEU A 21 -13.44 13.93 -10.23
C LEU A 21 -14.17 15.27 -10.01
N ARG A 22 -13.97 15.93 -8.86
CA ARG A 22 -14.56 17.25 -8.61
C ARG A 22 -13.93 18.33 -9.49
N ASP A 23 -12.61 18.31 -9.68
CA ASP A 23 -11.91 19.25 -10.56
C ASP A 23 -12.39 19.13 -12.02
N GLU A 24 -12.73 17.91 -12.45
CA GLU A 24 -13.33 17.64 -13.77
C GLU A 24 -14.82 18.03 -13.86
N GLY A 25 -15.43 18.52 -12.77
CA GLY A 25 -16.84 18.91 -12.73
C GLY A 25 -17.79 17.73 -12.57
N PHE A 26 -17.40 16.68 -11.87
CA PHE A 26 -18.29 15.60 -11.43
C PHE A 26 -18.67 15.72 -9.96
N GLU A 27 -19.80 15.13 -9.59
CA GLU A 27 -20.24 15.01 -8.20
C GLU A 27 -20.10 13.56 -7.72
N PRO A 28 -18.95 13.18 -7.10
CA PRO A 28 -18.74 11.82 -6.67
C PRO A 28 -19.54 11.49 -5.40
N THR A 29 -20.18 10.32 -5.38
CA THR A 29 -20.62 9.62 -4.17
C THR A 29 -19.72 8.41 -3.96
N ALA A 30 -19.05 8.33 -2.82
CA ALA A 30 -18.21 7.19 -2.48
C ALA A 30 -19.07 5.98 -2.11
N PHE A 31 -18.65 4.80 -2.56
CA PHE A 31 -19.26 3.52 -2.23
C PHE A 31 -18.21 2.58 -1.65
N PHE A 32 -18.20 2.42 -0.33
CA PHE A 32 -17.31 1.47 0.32
C PHE A 32 -17.88 0.06 0.20
N PHE A 33 -17.23 -0.75 -0.63
CA PHE A 33 -17.60 -2.15 -0.82
C PHE A 33 -16.39 -2.98 -1.20
N ASN A 34 -16.03 -3.92 -0.34
CA ASN A 34 -14.99 -4.89 -0.63
C ASN A 34 -15.15 -6.12 0.28
N PRO A 35 -15.76 -7.21 -0.22
CA PRO A 35 -16.01 -8.41 0.59
C PRO A 35 -14.71 -9.14 0.96
N ASN A 36 -13.60 -8.86 0.25
CA ASN A 36 -12.34 -9.61 0.36
C ASN A 36 -11.28 -8.86 1.19
N ILE A 37 -11.69 -8.06 2.19
CA ILE A 37 -10.75 -7.47 3.16
C ILE A 37 -10.62 -8.40 4.36
N HIS A 38 -9.39 -8.84 4.62
CA HIS A 38 -9.06 -9.69 5.74
C HIS A 38 -7.79 -9.18 6.46
N PRO A 39 -7.72 -9.37 7.79
CA PRO A 39 -8.76 -9.95 8.66
C PRO A 39 -9.92 -8.97 8.92
N ALA A 40 -10.89 -9.37 9.74
CA ALA A 40 -12.06 -8.53 10.04
C ALA A 40 -11.69 -7.19 10.72
N ASP A 41 -10.59 -7.13 11.45
CA ASP A 41 -10.06 -5.88 12.02
C ASP A 41 -9.54 -4.93 10.94
N GLU A 42 -8.91 -5.45 9.89
CA GLU A 42 -8.47 -4.69 8.73
C GLU A 42 -9.66 -4.11 7.96
N TRP A 43 -10.74 -4.88 7.80
CA TRP A 43 -11.97 -4.40 7.18
C TRP A 43 -12.53 -3.19 7.95
N LYS A 44 -12.62 -3.30 9.29
CA LYS A 44 -13.07 -2.20 10.16
C LYS A 44 -12.19 -0.97 10.02
N LYS A 45 -10.86 -1.13 10.09
CA LYS A 45 -9.90 -0.03 9.92
C LYS A 45 -10.08 0.68 8.58
N ARG A 46 -10.31 -0.05 7.49
CA ARG A 46 -10.51 0.54 6.15
C ARG A 46 -11.85 1.25 6.01
N ARG A 47 -12.92 0.69 6.59
CA ARG A 47 -14.24 1.35 6.65
C ARG A 47 -14.15 2.64 7.44
N ASP A 48 -13.59 2.59 8.64
CA ASP A 48 -13.50 3.75 9.53
C ASP A 48 -12.62 4.85 8.90
N ALA A 49 -11.52 4.47 8.25
CA ALA A 49 -10.72 5.39 7.44
C ALA A 49 -11.52 6.02 6.27
N MET A 50 -12.43 5.27 5.65
CA MET A 50 -13.30 5.83 4.61
C MET A 50 -14.33 6.79 5.18
N ARG A 51 -14.89 6.52 6.36
CA ARG A 51 -15.76 7.46 7.08
C ARG A 51 -15.04 8.76 7.42
N GLU A 52 -13.78 8.68 7.86
CA GLU A 52 -12.95 9.86 8.08
C GLU A 52 -12.75 10.67 6.79
N VAL A 53 -12.45 10.01 5.67
CA VAL A 53 -12.33 10.68 4.36
C VAL A 53 -13.65 11.32 3.95
N SER A 54 -14.77 10.62 4.14
CA SER A 54 -16.12 11.14 3.87
C SER A 54 -16.39 12.43 4.64
N ALA A 55 -16.09 12.46 5.93
CA ALA A 55 -16.25 13.65 6.77
C ALA A 55 -15.31 14.79 6.35
N LYS A 56 -14.00 14.51 6.19
CA LYS A 56 -12.97 15.52 5.89
C LYS A 56 -13.11 16.14 4.50
N LEU A 57 -13.52 15.35 3.50
CA LEU A 57 -13.72 15.84 2.13
C LEU A 57 -15.19 16.16 1.82
N SER A 58 -16.09 16.02 2.79
CA SER A 58 -17.54 16.19 2.61
C SER A 58 -18.06 15.44 1.37
N VAL A 59 -17.63 14.18 1.21
CA VAL A 59 -18.08 13.31 0.10
C VAL A 59 -19.16 12.35 0.62
N PRO A 60 -20.34 12.27 0.00
CA PRO A 60 -21.37 11.32 0.40
C PRO A 60 -20.83 9.89 0.39
N LEU A 61 -21.23 9.08 1.38
CA LEU A 61 -20.73 7.73 1.56
C LEU A 61 -21.90 6.74 1.64
N LEU A 62 -21.86 5.76 0.75
CA LEU A 62 -22.64 4.53 0.82
C LEU A 62 -21.73 3.41 1.31
N GLU A 63 -22.23 2.57 2.22
CA GLU A 63 -21.48 1.42 2.74
C GLU A 63 -22.32 0.16 2.55
N GLU A 64 -21.68 -0.90 2.11
CA GLU A 64 -22.31 -2.21 1.99
C GLU A 64 -21.34 -3.33 2.36
N GLY A 65 -21.91 -4.39 2.92
CA GLY A 65 -21.22 -5.62 3.27
C GLY A 65 -20.60 -5.60 4.66
N ASP A 66 -20.03 -6.74 5.01
CA ASP A 66 -19.41 -7.04 6.28
C ASP A 66 -18.13 -7.86 6.03
N PRO A 67 -17.25 -8.02 7.03
CA PRO A 67 -16.11 -8.91 6.91
C PRO A 67 -16.55 -10.36 6.65
N GLU A 68 -16.23 -10.88 5.47
CA GLU A 68 -16.58 -12.26 5.12
C GLU A 68 -15.54 -13.28 5.61
N ASN A 69 -15.95 -14.55 5.66
CA ASN A 69 -15.03 -15.65 5.96
C ASN A 69 -14.05 -15.85 4.79
N PRO A 70 -12.73 -15.68 4.99
CA PRO A 70 -11.74 -15.80 3.92
C PRO A 70 -11.74 -17.17 3.25
N GLY A 71 -12.16 -18.23 3.95
CA GLY A 71 -12.26 -19.59 3.40
C GLY A 71 -13.32 -19.75 2.32
N LEU A 72 -14.37 -18.92 2.30
CA LEU A 72 -15.35 -18.92 1.20
C LEU A 72 -14.72 -18.35 -0.06
N TRP A 73 -14.07 -17.19 0.06
CA TRP A 73 -13.38 -16.56 -1.06
C TRP A 73 -12.25 -17.44 -1.61
N VAL A 74 -11.40 -18.02 -0.74
CA VAL A 74 -10.30 -18.91 -1.19
C VAL A 74 -10.83 -20.15 -1.92
N ARG A 75 -11.94 -20.74 -1.46
CA ARG A 75 -12.58 -21.86 -2.16
C ARG A 75 -13.10 -21.45 -3.54
N ALA A 76 -13.70 -20.26 -3.65
CA ALA A 76 -14.20 -19.72 -4.91
C ALA A 76 -13.09 -19.47 -5.96
N LEU A 77 -11.83 -19.37 -5.54
CA LEU A 77 -10.69 -19.26 -6.48
C LEU A 77 -10.41 -20.55 -7.26
N GLY A 78 -10.95 -21.71 -6.85
CA GLY A 78 -10.74 -22.97 -7.57
C GLY A 78 -9.26 -23.36 -7.71
N GLY A 79 -8.42 -22.99 -6.73
CA GLY A 79 -6.97 -23.23 -6.76
C GLY A 79 -6.13 -22.12 -7.41
N ILE A 80 -6.75 -21.11 -8.04
CA ILE A 80 -6.04 -19.97 -8.65
C ILE A 80 -5.57 -19.02 -7.55
N THR A 81 -4.35 -19.23 -7.07
CA THR A 81 -3.79 -18.49 -5.93
C THR A 81 -2.66 -17.56 -6.30
N ARG A 82 -2.19 -17.55 -7.54
CA ARG A 82 -1.10 -16.67 -8.00
C ARG A 82 -1.59 -15.22 -8.14
N GLU A 83 -0.77 -14.27 -7.70
CA GLU A 83 -1.02 -12.84 -7.93
C GLU A 83 -1.10 -12.55 -9.44
N GLY A 84 -1.90 -11.58 -9.84
CA GLY A 84 -2.25 -11.35 -11.24
C GLY A 84 -3.40 -12.25 -11.68
N GLU A 85 -3.18 -13.57 -11.68
CA GLU A 85 -4.18 -14.55 -12.16
C GLU A 85 -5.46 -14.55 -11.30
N ARG A 86 -5.32 -14.47 -9.97
CA ARG A 86 -6.47 -14.43 -9.04
C ARG A 86 -7.17 -13.07 -8.98
N CYS A 87 -6.51 -11.99 -9.39
CA CYS A 87 -6.94 -10.62 -9.13
C CYS A 87 -8.25 -10.25 -9.85
N PRO A 88 -8.49 -10.62 -11.12
CA PRO A 88 -9.77 -10.43 -11.79
C PRO A 88 -10.95 -11.02 -11.00
N LEU A 89 -10.78 -12.21 -10.41
CA LEU A 89 -11.81 -12.86 -9.58
C LEU A 89 -12.17 -12.05 -8.33
N CYS A 90 -11.22 -11.25 -7.83
CA CYS A 90 -11.41 -10.37 -6.69
C CYS A 90 -12.05 -9.02 -7.08
N TYR A 91 -11.73 -8.50 -8.28
CA TYR A 91 -12.32 -7.27 -8.80
C TYR A 91 -13.76 -7.47 -9.25
N ARG A 92 -14.06 -8.63 -9.82
CA ARG A 92 -15.37 -9.00 -10.35
C ARG A 92 -16.56 -8.61 -9.46
N PRO A 93 -16.70 -9.15 -8.23
CA PRO A 93 -17.86 -8.85 -7.39
C PRO A 93 -17.94 -7.36 -7.03
N ARG A 94 -16.79 -6.68 -6.93
CA ARG A 94 -16.72 -5.25 -6.60
C ARG A 94 -17.26 -4.40 -7.75
N MET A 95 -16.83 -4.70 -8.98
CA MET A 95 -17.27 -3.96 -10.17
C MET A 95 -18.73 -4.24 -10.48
N GLU A 96 -19.15 -5.51 -10.40
CA GLU A 96 -20.54 -5.92 -10.62
C GLU A 96 -21.48 -5.25 -9.63
N ARG A 97 -21.17 -5.26 -8.33
CA ARG A 97 -22.01 -4.59 -7.34
C ARG A 97 -22.05 -3.07 -7.54
N SER A 98 -20.93 -2.47 -7.91
CA SER A 98 -20.86 -1.02 -8.15
C SER A 98 -21.66 -0.61 -9.39
N ALA A 99 -21.59 -1.38 -10.48
CA ALA A 99 -22.38 -1.12 -11.68
C ALA A 99 -23.88 -1.25 -11.43
N LEU A 100 -24.30 -2.31 -10.71
CA LEU A 100 -25.69 -2.51 -10.31
C LEU A 100 -26.20 -1.36 -9.44
N LEU A 101 -25.44 -0.98 -8.40
CA LEU A 101 -25.82 0.11 -7.51
C LEU A 101 -25.91 1.46 -8.26
N ALA A 102 -25.02 1.68 -9.24
CA ALA A 102 -25.05 2.87 -10.07
C ALA A 102 -26.35 2.94 -10.89
N ALA A 103 -26.74 1.84 -11.53
CA ALA A 103 -28.00 1.75 -12.27
C ALA A 103 -29.22 1.90 -11.35
N GLU A 104 -29.26 1.16 -10.23
CA GLU A 104 -30.34 1.17 -9.23
C GLU A 104 -30.61 2.58 -8.67
N LYS A 105 -29.57 3.38 -8.44
CA LYS A 105 -29.66 4.72 -7.85
C LYS A 105 -29.63 5.86 -8.88
N GLY A 106 -29.60 5.53 -10.17
CA GLY A 106 -29.60 6.49 -11.28
C GLY A 106 -28.37 7.39 -11.32
N PHE A 107 -27.18 6.85 -11.08
CA PHE A 107 -25.92 7.56 -11.33
C PHE A 107 -25.62 7.60 -12.83
N ASP A 108 -25.02 8.70 -13.29
CA ASP A 108 -24.70 8.88 -14.72
C ASP A 108 -23.60 7.91 -15.18
N ALA A 109 -22.66 7.61 -14.28
CA ALA A 109 -21.64 6.58 -14.46
C ALA A 109 -21.07 6.12 -13.12
N PHE A 110 -20.29 5.03 -13.15
CA PHE A 110 -19.47 4.61 -12.01
C PHE A 110 -17.98 4.54 -12.39
N THR A 111 -17.12 4.65 -11.40
CA THR A 111 -15.67 4.43 -11.52
C THR A 111 -15.12 3.76 -10.25
N SER A 112 -13.81 3.60 -10.14
CA SER A 112 -13.19 2.86 -9.04
C SER A 112 -11.90 3.48 -8.55
N SER A 113 -11.77 3.59 -7.21
CA SER A 113 -10.54 3.98 -6.53
C SER A 113 -9.41 2.97 -6.72
N LEU A 114 -9.67 1.77 -7.26
CA LEU A 114 -8.62 0.82 -7.62
C LEU A 114 -7.70 1.37 -8.71
N LEU A 115 -8.21 2.29 -9.55
CA LEU A 115 -7.48 2.94 -10.63
C LEU A 115 -6.45 3.99 -10.16
N TYR A 116 -6.34 4.19 -8.84
CA TYR A 116 -5.30 5.02 -8.22
C TYR A 116 -4.03 4.25 -7.89
N SER A 117 -4.13 2.94 -7.67
CA SER A 117 -3.01 2.16 -7.18
C SER A 117 -2.05 1.76 -8.30
N ARG A 118 -0.76 2.09 -8.13
CA ARG A 118 0.33 1.61 -9.02
C ARG A 118 0.60 0.11 -8.92
N TYR A 119 0.04 -0.56 -7.91
CA TYR A 119 0.25 -1.99 -7.66
C TYR A 119 -0.92 -2.86 -8.15
N GLN A 120 -2.07 -2.27 -8.50
CA GLN A 120 -3.20 -3.04 -8.99
C GLN A 120 -3.10 -3.27 -10.51
N HIS A 121 -3.72 -4.34 -10.99
CA HIS A 121 -3.70 -4.69 -12.40
C HIS A 121 -4.75 -3.88 -13.17
N HIS A 122 -4.33 -2.73 -13.69
CA HIS A 122 -5.20 -1.72 -14.30
C HIS A 122 -6.07 -2.28 -15.43
N GLU A 123 -5.45 -2.98 -16.39
CA GLU A 123 -6.17 -3.59 -17.53
C GLU A 123 -7.23 -4.58 -17.05
N SER A 124 -6.93 -5.38 -16.02
CA SER A 124 -7.90 -6.30 -15.43
C SER A 124 -9.06 -5.57 -14.77
N ILE A 125 -8.80 -4.44 -14.10
CA ILE A 125 -9.87 -3.63 -13.50
C ILE A 125 -10.77 -3.04 -14.58
N ILE A 126 -10.18 -2.50 -15.65
CA ILE A 126 -10.91 -1.92 -16.78
C ILE A 126 -11.81 -2.98 -17.42
N ALA A 127 -11.26 -4.16 -17.73
CA ALA A 127 -12.01 -5.26 -18.33
C ALA A 127 -13.17 -5.73 -17.44
N GLU A 128 -12.93 -5.87 -16.13
CA GLU A 128 -13.96 -6.28 -15.17
C GLU A 128 -15.05 -5.20 -14.98
N ALA A 129 -14.67 -3.92 -15.02
CA ALA A 129 -15.60 -2.80 -14.94
C ALA A 129 -16.45 -2.63 -16.22
N GLN A 130 -15.84 -2.76 -17.40
CA GLN A 130 -16.57 -2.71 -18.67
C GLN A 130 -17.58 -3.86 -18.79
N ARG A 131 -17.20 -5.08 -18.39
CA ARG A 131 -18.15 -6.20 -18.35
C ARG A 131 -19.29 -5.93 -17.37
N ALA A 132 -18.99 -5.46 -16.15
CA ALA A 132 -20.01 -5.12 -15.16
C ALA A 132 -20.97 -4.04 -15.65
N ALA A 133 -20.44 -3.01 -16.31
CA ALA A 133 -21.22 -1.93 -16.92
C ALA A 133 -22.21 -2.47 -17.97
N ALA A 134 -21.73 -3.32 -18.89
CA ALA A 134 -22.55 -3.94 -19.91
C ALA A 134 -23.67 -4.82 -19.33
N LEU A 135 -23.38 -5.60 -18.27
CA LEU A 135 -24.36 -6.46 -17.62
C LEU A 135 -25.43 -5.67 -16.85
N ALA A 136 -25.06 -4.56 -16.22
CA ALA A 136 -25.95 -3.76 -15.41
C ALA A 136 -26.70 -2.66 -16.20
N GLY A 137 -26.35 -2.43 -17.47
CA GLY A 137 -26.83 -1.28 -18.23
C GLY A 137 -26.32 0.06 -17.67
N ALA A 138 -25.15 0.06 -17.04
CA ALA A 138 -24.52 1.25 -16.47
C ALA A 138 -23.39 1.78 -17.37
N THR A 139 -22.97 3.02 -17.15
CA THR A 139 -21.79 3.60 -17.81
C THR A 139 -20.56 3.46 -16.92
N PHE A 140 -19.45 2.96 -17.45
CA PHE A 140 -18.16 2.98 -16.75
C PHE A 140 -17.32 4.18 -17.19
N LEU A 141 -16.95 5.03 -16.22
CA LEU A 141 -16.06 6.17 -16.42
C LEU A 141 -14.62 5.77 -16.06
N TYR A 142 -13.80 5.51 -17.08
CA TYR A 142 -12.37 5.26 -16.85
C TYR A 142 -11.60 6.57 -16.59
N ARG A 143 -10.76 6.55 -15.55
CA ARG A 143 -9.74 7.57 -15.25
C ARG A 143 -8.50 6.91 -14.68
N ASP A 144 -7.34 7.35 -15.16
CA ASP A 144 -6.05 6.93 -14.60
C ASP A 144 -5.63 7.88 -13.49
N PHE A 145 -5.73 7.42 -12.24
CA PHE A 145 -5.36 8.25 -11.08
C PHE A 145 -3.91 8.04 -10.60
N ARG A 146 -3.13 7.18 -11.26
CA ARG A 146 -1.73 6.89 -10.90
C ARG A 146 -0.74 8.07 -11.00
N PRO A 147 -0.95 9.09 -11.86
CA PRO A 147 -0.08 10.27 -11.87
C PRO A 147 0.00 10.96 -10.51
N TRP A 148 -1.12 11.02 -9.78
CA TRP A 148 -1.26 11.74 -8.51
C TRP A 148 -0.99 10.88 -7.27
N TRP A 149 -0.31 9.74 -7.46
CA TRP A 149 -0.04 8.80 -6.38
C TRP A 149 0.77 9.39 -5.22
N TRP A 150 1.72 10.28 -5.50
CA TRP A 150 2.50 10.94 -4.45
C TRP A 150 1.68 11.98 -3.69
N ASP A 151 0.83 12.74 -4.39
CA ASP A 151 -0.05 13.73 -3.78
C ASP A 151 -1.03 13.06 -2.82
N GLY A 152 -1.63 11.93 -3.23
CA GLY A 152 -2.50 11.17 -2.34
C GLY A 152 -1.77 10.54 -1.16
N ILE A 153 -0.47 10.20 -1.29
CA ILE A 153 0.33 9.81 -0.13
C ILE A 153 0.49 10.97 0.86
N ASN A 154 0.85 12.14 0.37
CA ASN A 154 1.07 13.31 1.22
C ASN A 154 -0.23 13.73 1.91
N LEU A 155 -1.32 13.83 1.14
CA LEU A 155 -2.64 14.18 1.66
C LEU A 155 -3.13 13.17 2.71
N SER A 156 -2.92 11.86 2.48
CA SER A 156 -3.30 10.86 3.48
C SER A 156 -2.56 11.00 4.80
N LYS A 157 -1.28 11.43 4.76
CA LYS A 157 -0.47 11.66 5.97
C LYS A 157 -0.91 12.94 6.69
N GLU A 158 -1.12 14.01 5.92
CA GLU A 158 -1.61 15.29 6.43
C GLU A 158 -2.95 15.13 7.15
N LEU A 159 -3.87 14.37 6.55
CA LEU A 159 -5.20 14.14 7.11
C LEU A 159 -5.23 13.07 8.22
N GLY A 160 -4.12 12.37 8.47
CA GLY A 160 -4.03 11.30 9.46
C GLY A 160 -4.75 10.00 9.08
N ILE A 161 -5.05 9.80 7.80
CA ILE A 161 -5.85 8.66 7.33
C ILE A 161 -5.06 7.35 7.47
N TYR A 162 -5.70 6.31 8.01
CA TYR A 162 -5.11 4.98 8.10
C TYR A 162 -4.67 4.44 6.73
N ARG A 163 -3.45 3.88 6.67
CA ARG A 163 -2.84 3.31 5.45
C ARG A 163 -2.56 1.83 5.61
N GLN A 164 -3.19 1.04 4.75
CA GLN A 164 -3.04 -0.40 4.69
C GLN A 164 -1.67 -0.83 4.15
N LYS A 165 -1.25 -2.05 4.52
CA LYS A 165 0.05 -2.65 4.09
C LYS A 165 -0.08 -3.68 2.96
N TRP A 166 -1.30 -4.10 2.61
CA TRP A 166 -1.59 -5.07 1.54
C TRP A 166 -2.91 -4.73 0.83
N CYS A 167 -3.24 -5.40 -0.28
CA CYS A 167 -4.41 -5.02 -1.10
C CYS A 167 -5.76 -5.35 -0.44
N GLY A 168 -5.80 -6.35 0.44
CA GLY A 168 -6.95 -6.68 1.30
C GLY A 168 -7.16 -8.17 1.48
N CYS A 169 -6.93 -8.97 0.43
CA CYS A 169 -7.22 -10.41 0.50
C CYS A 169 -6.19 -11.17 1.36
N ILE A 170 -6.60 -12.32 1.89
CA ILE A 170 -5.78 -13.13 2.81
C ILE A 170 -4.45 -13.57 2.18
N LEU A 171 -4.43 -13.81 0.86
CA LEU A 171 -3.22 -14.18 0.12
C LEU A 171 -2.23 -13.01 0.04
N SER A 172 -2.72 -11.80 -0.26
CA SER A 172 -1.89 -10.59 -0.27
C SER A 172 -1.36 -10.23 1.11
N MET A 173 -2.10 -10.53 2.18
CA MET A 173 -1.63 -10.37 3.55
C MET A 173 -0.47 -11.33 3.84
N LYS A 174 -0.60 -12.61 3.48
CA LYS A 174 0.46 -13.61 3.66
C LYS A 174 1.73 -13.23 2.89
N GLU A 175 1.58 -12.74 1.66
CA GLU A 175 2.69 -12.24 0.84
C GLU A 175 3.37 -11.04 1.48
N ALA A 176 2.60 -10.04 1.94
CA ALA A 176 3.13 -8.85 2.60
C ALA A 176 3.87 -9.20 3.90
N LEU A 177 3.34 -10.12 4.71
CA LEU A 177 4.00 -10.59 5.94
C LEU A 177 5.33 -11.29 5.64
N ARG A 178 5.37 -12.14 4.60
CA ARG A 178 6.59 -12.81 4.16
C ARG A 178 7.65 -11.79 3.69
N GLN A 179 7.26 -10.85 2.84
CA GLN A 179 8.15 -9.79 2.35
C GLN A 179 8.69 -8.92 3.50
N GLN A 180 7.86 -8.60 4.49
CA GLN A 180 8.28 -7.85 5.68
C GLN A 180 9.33 -8.61 6.50
N LYS A 181 9.13 -9.92 6.70
CA LYS A 181 10.09 -10.78 7.40
C LYS A 181 11.43 -10.81 6.66
N GLU A 182 11.41 -11.09 5.36
CA GLU A 182 12.63 -11.12 4.54
C GLU A 182 13.35 -9.76 4.49
N ALA A 183 12.61 -8.66 4.47
CA ALA A 183 13.19 -7.32 4.50
C ALA A 183 13.82 -7.00 5.87
N ALA A 184 13.21 -7.45 6.96
CA ALA A 184 13.75 -7.30 8.31
C ALA A 184 15.05 -8.11 8.48
N GLU A 185 15.05 -9.36 8.02
CA GLU A 185 16.25 -10.23 8.03
C GLU A 185 17.39 -9.62 7.21
N ARG A 186 17.09 -9.12 5.99
CA ARG A 186 18.08 -8.42 5.16
C ARG A 186 18.65 -7.17 5.84
N LYS A 187 17.81 -6.35 6.46
CA LYS A 187 18.26 -5.16 7.21
C LYS A 187 19.12 -5.53 8.42
N ALA A 188 18.75 -6.60 9.14
CA ALA A 188 19.53 -7.09 10.26
C ALA A 188 20.91 -7.59 9.82
N ALA A 189 20.98 -8.37 8.73
CA ALA A 189 22.23 -8.83 8.15
C ALA A 189 23.13 -7.66 7.71
N GLN A 190 22.58 -6.67 6.99
CA GLN A 190 23.32 -5.47 6.58
C GLN A 190 23.84 -4.66 7.78
N LYS A 191 23.04 -4.56 8.86
CA LYS A 191 23.46 -3.88 10.09
C LYS A 191 24.59 -4.63 10.79
N ALA A 192 24.50 -5.96 10.87
CA ALA A 192 25.53 -6.81 11.47
C ALA A 192 26.85 -6.74 10.68
N GLU A 193 26.78 -6.81 9.35
CA GLU A 193 27.94 -6.66 8.47
C GLU A 193 28.61 -5.30 8.64
N ARG A 194 27.82 -4.22 8.66
CA ARG A 194 28.33 -2.87 8.90
C ARG A 194 29.00 -2.75 10.28
N ALA A 195 28.39 -3.31 11.31
CA ALA A 195 28.96 -3.31 12.66
C ALA A 195 30.28 -4.09 12.72
N ALA A 196 30.33 -5.28 12.10
CA ALA A 196 31.55 -6.09 12.02
C ALA A 196 32.68 -5.37 11.26
N ARG A 197 32.36 -4.67 10.16
CA ARG A 197 33.34 -3.86 9.42
C ARG A 197 33.91 -2.74 10.29
N LEU A 198 33.05 -1.97 10.96
CA LEU A 198 33.47 -0.87 11.84
C LEU A 198 34.34 -1.38 13.00
N ALA A 199 33.99 -2.53 13.60
CA ALA A 199 34.78 -3.14 14.66
C ALA A 199 36.18 -3.58 14.18
N ARG A 200 36.30 -4.11 12.96
CA ARG A 200 37.61 -4.45 12.35
C ARG A 200 38.46 -3.21 12.11
N GLU A 201 37.87 -2.17 11.53
CA GLU A 201 38.55 -0.89 11.29
C GLU A 201 39.04 -0.25 12.59
N GLU A 202 38.24 -0.32 13.67
CA GLU A 202 38.63 0.17 14.99
C GLU A 202 39.77 -0.64 15.60
N ALA A 203 39.69 -1.98 15.53
CA ALA A 203 40.75 -2.87 16.01
C ALA A 203 42.08 -2.62 15.27
N GLU A 204 42.04 -2.42 13.95
CA GLU A 204 43.23 -2.06 13.16
C GLU A 204 43.80 -0.70 13.55
N ARG A 205 42.96 0.31 13.77
CA ARG A 205 43.40 1.63 14.24
C ARG A 205 44.06 1.54 15.62
N ARG A 206 43.49 0.74 16.53
CA ARG A 206 44.06 0.50 17.85
C ARG A 206 45.44 -0.16 17.76
N LYS A 207 45.57 -1.24 16.99
CA LYS A 207 46.87 -1.90 16.75
C LYS A 207 47.92 -0.95 16.16
N LYS A 208 47.53 -0.10 15.20
CA LYS A 208 48.43 0.92 14.63
C LYS A 208 48.89 1.93 15.68
N LYS A 209 47.99 2.38 16.57
CA LYS A 209 48.34 3.30 17.67
C LYS A 209 49.29 2.64 18.68
N GLU A 210 49.02 1.40 19.07
CA GLU A 210 49.87 0.62 19.99
C GLU A 210 51.29 0.42 19.40
N ALA A 211 51.39 0.01 18.13
CA ALA A 211 52.68 -0.15 17.45
C ALA A 211 53.46 1.18 17.29
N LEU A 212 52.77 2.31 17.08
CA LEU A 212 53.40 3.64 17.05
C LEU A 212 53.91 4.05 18.43
N ALA A 213 53.15 3.75 19.49
CA ALA A 213 53.55 4.02 20.86
C ALA A 213 54.79 3.20 21.24
N GLU A 214 54.80 1.90 20.99
CA GLU A 214 55.97 1.03 21.23
C GLU A 214 57.23 1.54 20.54
N LYS A 215 57.15 1.88 19.24
CA LYS A 215 58.27 2.47 18.50
C LYS A 215 58.77 3.78 19.09
N ALA A 216 57.86 4.62 19.63
CA ALA A 216 58.25 5.86 20.29
C ALA A 216 58.97 5.61 21.62
N THR A 217 58.54 4.60 22.39
CA THR A 217 59.18 4.17 23.63
C THR A 217 60.58 3.62 23.37
N GLU A 218 60.74 2.71 22.40
CA GLU A 218 62.04 2.16 21.99
C GLU A 218 63.02 3.27 21.52
N LYS A 219 62.51 4.27 20.79
CA LYS A 219 63.31 5.41 20.34
C LYS A 219 63.78 6.29 21.50
N LYS A 220 62.95 6.47 22.53
CA LYS A 220 63.33 7.19 23.76
C LYS A 220 64.38 6.42 24.56
N GLU A 221 64.23 5.11 24.73
CA GLU A 221 65.21 4.27 25.43
C GLU A 221 66.57 4.23 24.72
N ARG A 222 66.58 4.12 23.38
CA ARG A 222 67.81 4.22 22.58
C ARG A 222 68.50 5.57 22.69
N ARG A 223 67.74 6.66 22.81
CA ARG A 223 68.30 8.00 23.04
C ARG A 223 68.85 8.15 24.46
N GLY A 224 68.15 7.64 25.49
CA GLY A 224 68.62 7.66 26.86
C GLY A 224 69.93 6.91 27.05
N LYS A 225 70.08 5.73 26.45
CA LYS A 225 71.34 4.95 26.49
C LYS A 225 72.52 5.62 25.78
N LYS A 226 72.27 6.54 24.83
CA LYS A 226 73.31 7.32 24.14
C LYS A 226 73.77 8.58 24.91
N VAL A 227 73.07 8.98 25.96
CA VAL A 227 73.39 10.18 26.75
C VAL A 227 74.26 9.84 27.98
N TYR A 228 74.34 8.56 28.36
CA TYR A 228 75.12 8.06 29.49
C TYR A 228 76.29 7.14 29.08
N ALA A 229 76.67 7.14 27.80
CA ALA A 229 77.83 6.46 27.24
C ALA A 229 78.75 7.50 26.60
#